data_AF-A0A7H9BK65-F1
#
_entry.id   AF-A0A7H9BK65-F1
#
_cell.length_a   1.000
_cell.length_b   1.000
_cell.length_c   1.000
_cell.angle_alpha   90.00
_cell.angle_beta   90.00
_cell.angle_gamma   90.00
#
_symmetry.space_group_name_H-M   'P 1'
#
loop_
_entity.id
_entity.type
_entity.pdbx_description
1 polymer ?
#
loop_
_entity_poly.entity_id
_entity_poly.type
_entity_poly.pdbx_seq_one_letter_code
_entity_poly.pdbx_strand_id
1 'polypeptide(L)'
;MKIVVVFPTRTEAQFFSHPQVAVEFCGVGLTATAYQTSKLIDGYRADWLIMAGIAGVYPGSSYVVGDTVLVASEREADLGFFTPKGFTHLADLDLAMDFTVHSQLHCPYINSDMPLPIAHSNSLNAAMAPFASTQGVDIENMEGAAFFQVCLAEQQRFLEVRSISNQVKIGDDEWDFEGSIRQLTAGLHQVIDYLLSKEEQ
;
A
#
# COMPACT_ATOMS: atom_id res chain seq x y z
N MET A 1 7.01 -21.71 4.72
CA MET A 1 6.91 -20.46 3.95
C MET A 1 7.67 -19.36 4.65
N LYS A 2 8.48 -18.61 3.92
CA LYS A 2 9.20 -17.43 4.39
C LYS A 2 8.38 -16.18 4.09
N ILE A 3 7.81 -15.57 5.13
CA ILE A 3 7.08 -14.31 5.03
C ILE A 3 7.93 -13.18 5.62
N VAL A 4 8.02 -12.08 4.88
CA VAL A 4 8.59 -10.82 5.36
C VAL A 4 7.48 -9.78 5.36
N VAL A 5 7.31 -9.09 6.48
CA VAL A 5 6.43 -7.91 6.56
C VAL A 5 7.31 -6.66 6.58
N VAL A 6 7.02 -5.72 5.68
CA VAL A 6 7.68 -4.43 5.60
C VAL A 6 6.72 -3.32 6.03
N PHE A 7 7.17 -2.48 6.96
CA PHE A 7 6.43 -1.31 7.44
C PHE A 7 7.13 -0.01 6.98
N PRO A 8 6.40 1.09 6.74
CA PRO A 8 7.02 2.38 6.49
C PRO A 8 7.84 2.83 7.71
N THR A 9 7.29 2.67 8.92
CA THR A 9 7.93 3.12 10.17
C THR A 9 7.94 2.07 11.29
N ARG A 10 8.83 2.26 12.28
CA ARG A 10 8.82 1.46 13.52
C ARG A 10 7.56 1.68 14.35
N THR A 11 6.97 2.88 14.27
CA THR A 11 5.73 3.23 14.96
C THR A 11 4.58 2.35 14.47
N GLU A 12 4.45 2.16 13.16
CA GLU A 12 3.39 1.31 12.58
C GLU A 12 3.58 -0.18 12.90
N ALA A 13 4.80 -0.60 13.24
CA ALA A 13 5.08 -1.98 13.67
C ALA A 13 4.95 -2.17 15.20
N GLN A 14 4.70 -1.13 15.99
CA GLN A 14 4.96 -1.14 17.45
C GLN A 14 4.18 -2.20 18.24
N PHE A 15 3.02 -2.64 17.74
CA PHE A 15 2.20 -3.67 18.37
C PHE A 15 2.30 -5.03 17.67
N PHE A 16 2.98 -5.11 16.53
CA PHE A 16 3.06 -6.32 15.74
C PHE A 16 4.23 -7.20 16.18
N SER A 17 3.95 -8.49 16.40
CA SER A 17 4.98 -9.51 16.56
C SER A 17 4.43 -10.85 16.08
N HIS A 18 5.23 -11.62 15.36
CA HIS A 18 4.83 -12.94 14.92
C HIS A 18 6.06 -13.87 14.85
N PRO A 19 5.99 -15.10 15.41
CA PRO A 19 7.17 -15.95 15.59
C PRO A 19 7.79 -16.49 14.30
N GLN A 20 7.04 -16.48 13.19
CA GLN A 20 7.45 -17.08 11.90
C GLN A 20 7.71 -16.03 10.80
N VAL A 21 7.68 -14.74 11.13
CA VAL A 21 7.72 -13.65 10.16
C VAL A 21 8.89 -12.73 10.49
N ALA A 22 9.65 -12.34 9.46
CA ALA A 22 10.64 -11.27 9.60
C ALA A 22 9.96 -9.91 9.46
N VAL A 23 10.37 -8.94 10.29
CA VAL A 23 9.86 -7.56 10.27
C VAL A 23 10.96 -6.64 9.76
N GLU A 24 10.63 -5.86 8.74
CA GLU A 24 11.54 -4.96 8.05
C GLU A 24 10.92 -3.57 7.85
N PHE A 25 11.75 -2.60 7.48
CA PHE A 25 11.33 -1.20 7.35
C PHE A 25 11.80 -0.58 6.03
N CYS A 26 10.90 0.15 5.37
CA CYS A 26 11.20 0.81 4.09
C CYS A 26 11.39 2.33 4.17
N GLY A 27 10.89 2.97 5.23
CA GLY A 27 10.79 4.44 5.30
C GLY A 27 9.55 4.95 4.56
N VAL A 28 9.23 6.22 4.79
CA VAL A 28 8.04 6.88 4.21
C VAL A 28 8.36 7.41 2.82
N GLY A 29 7.39 7.28 1.91
CA GLY A 29 7.50 7.82 0.55
C GLY A 29 7.97 6.80 -0.48
N LEU A 30 7.72 7.12 -1.75
CA LEU A 30 7.91 6.21 -2.88
C LEU A 30 9.38 5.83 -3.10
N THR A 31 10.30 6.78 -3.02
CA THR A 31 11.72 6.55 -3.33
C THR A 31 12.38 5.62 -2.30
N ALA A 32 12.16 5.88 -1.00
CA ALA A 32 12.68 5.04 0.07
C ALA A 32 12.10 3.61 -0.02
N THR A 33 10.79 3.53 -0.27
CA THR A 33 10.09 2.27 -0.49
C THR A 33 10.64 1.47 -1.66
N ALA A 34 10.83 2.08 -2.83
CA ALA A 34 11.34 1.38 -3.99
C ALA A 34 12.74 0.80 -3.73
N TYR A 35 13.63 1.61 -3.16
CA TYR A 35 14.99 1.19 -2.84
C TYR A 35 15.00 0.03 -1.82
N GLN A 36 14.27 0.16 -0.72
CA GLN A 36 14.28 -0.88 0.31
C GLN A 36 13.56 -2.15 -0.10
N THR A 37 12.42 -2.05 -0.80
CA THR A 37 11.73 -3.23 -1.34
C THR A 37 12.67 -4.05 -2.24
N SER A 38 13.44 -3.37 -3.10
CA SER A 38 14.42 -4.04 -3.98
C SER A 38 15.50 -4.76 -3.17
N LYS A 39 16.03 -4.12 -2.11
CA LYS A 39 17.02 -4.73 -1.21
C LYS A 39 16.46 -5.93 -0.44
N LEU A 40 15.21 -5.86 -0.01
CA LEU A 40 14.54 -6.94 0.73
C LEU A 40 14.32 -8.16 -0.15
N ILE A 41 13.88 -7.98 -1.40
CA ILE A 41 13.68 -9.08 -2.35
C ILE A 41 15.00 -9.82 -2.60
N ASP A 42 16.07 -9.09 -2.90
CA ASP A 42 17.40 -9.68 -3.14
C ASP A 42 17.98 -10.39 -1.90
N GLY A 43 17.84 -9.76 -0.73
CA GLY A 43 18.42 -10.27 0.52
C GLY A 43 17.65 -11.41 1.17
N TYR A 44 16.31 -11.37 1.14
CA TYR A 44 15.46 -12.35 1.81
C TYR A 44 15.03 -13.49 0.90
N ARG A 45 14.75 -13.25 -0.38
CA ARG A 45 14.08 -14.23 -1.26
C ARG A 45 12.84 -14.83 -0.57
N ALA A 46 11.95 -13.95 -0.14
CA ALA A 46 10.76 -14.34 0.60
C ALA A 46 9.73 -15.02 -0.31
N ASP A 47 9.01 -16.02 0.21
CA ASP A 47 7.85 -16.58 -0.49
C ASP A 47 6.72 -15.56 -0.60
N TRP A 48 6.60 -14.68 0.41
CA TRP A 48 5.70 -13.53 0.41
C TRP A 48 6.35 -12.31 1.06
N LEU A 49 6.15 -11.16 0.42
CA LEU A 49 6.44 -9.86 0.99
C LEU A 49 5.13 -9.12 1.24
N ILE A 50 4.88 -8.70 2.48
CA ILE A 50 3.63 -8.01 2.84
C ILE A 50 3.98 -6.58 3.26
N MET A 51 3.44 -5.59 2.57
CA MET A 51 3.48 -4.21 3.06
C MET A 51 2.34 -4.00 4.06
N ALA A 52 2.66 -3.45 5.23
CA ALA A 52 1.67 -3.15 6.26
C ALA A 52 1.87 -1.72 6.76
N GLY A 53 0.79 -0.94 6.78
CA GLY A 53 0.84 0.44 7.27
C GLY A 53 -0.55 1.04 7.48
N ILE A 54 -0.58 2.31 7.83
CA ILE A 54 -1.84 3.07 7.92
C ILE A 54 -2.13 3.80 6.59
N ALA A 55 -3.39 4.22 6.41
CA ALA A 55 -3.85 4.98 5.25
C ALA A 55 -4.97 5.97 5.62
N GLY A 56 -5.09 7.04 4.84
CA GLY A 56 -6.24 7.94 4.90
C GLY A 56 -7.37 7.43 3.99
N VAL A 57 -8.64 7.63 4.38
CA VAL A 57 -9.80 7.29 3.54
C VAL A 57 -10.34 8.52 2.80
N TYR A 58 -10.59 8.38 1.50
CA TYR A 58 -11.17 9.45 0.68
C TYR A 58 -12.66 9.64 0.97
N PRO A 59 -13.17 10.89 0.86
CA PRO A 59 -14.61 11.14 0.85
C PRO A 59 -15.31 10.33 -0.25
N GLY A 60 -16.34 9.57 0.12
CA GLY A 60 -17.14 8.76 -0.81
C GLY A 60 -16.79 7.28 -0.85
N SER A 61 -15.70 6.85 -0.19
CA SER A 61 -15.51 5.42 0.10
C SER A 61 -16.53 4.92 1.12
N SER A 62 -16.83 3.62 1.09
CA SER A 62 -17.65 2.97 2.11
C SER A 62 -16.88 2.64 3.40
N TYR A 63 -15.56 2.72 3.37
CA TYR A 63 -14.71 2.42 4.53
C TYR A 63 -14.64 3.59 5.51
N VAL A 64 -14.32 3.28 6.77
CA VAL A 64 -14.22 4.25 7.87
C VAL A 64 -12.96 4.03 8.70
N VAL A 65 -12.59 5.03 9.51
CA VAL A 65 -11.48 4.94 10.47
C VAL A 65 -11.63 3.68 11.35
N GLY A 66 -10.57 2.89 11.45
CA GLY A 66 -10.54 1.62 12.15
C GLY A 66 -10.79 0.37 11.29
N ASP A 67 -11.25 0.52 10.05
CA ASP A 67 -11.30 -0.58 9.09
C ASP A 67 -9.89 -1.01 8.67
N THR A 68 -9.72 -2.28 8.32
CA THR A 68 -8.48 -2.83 7.75
C THR A 68 -8.77 -3.55 6.45
N VAL A 69 -8.02 -3.23 5.40
CA VAL A 69 -8.28 -3.64 4.02
C VAL A 69 -7.03 -4.25 3.39
N LEU A 70 -7.25 -5.10 2.39
CA LEU A 70 -6.23 -5.49 1.41
C LEU A 70 -6.30 -4.54 0.21
N VAL A 71 -5.15 -4.07 -0.25
CA VAL A 71 -5.07 -3.19 -1.42
C VAL A 71 -4.98 -4.04 -2.70
N ALA A 72 -6.01 -4.01 -3.54
CA ALA A 72 -6.01 -4.71 -4.83
C ALA A 72 -5.26 -3.96 -5.92
N SER A 73 -5.15 -2.64 -5.78
CA SER A 73 -4.44 -1.83 -6.74
C SER A 73 -3.94 -0.53 -6.16
N GLU A 74 -2.83 -0.06 -6.70
CA GLU A 74 -2.20 1.21 -6.38
C GLU A 74 -2.11 2.12 -7.61
N ARG A 75 -2.13 3.43 -7.38
CA ARG A 75 -1.83 4.45 -8.39
C ARG A 75 -0.77 5.40 -7.83
N GLU A 76 0.30 5.65 -8.57
CA GLU A 76 1.23 6.74 -8.26
C GLU A 76 0.59 8.08 -8.66
N ALA A 77 -0.34 8.56 -7.83
CA ALA A 77 -1.32 9.54 -8.27
C ALA A 77 -0.76 10.98 -8.42
N ASP A 78 0.49 11.21 -8.02
CA ASP A 78 1.19 12.49 -8.15
C ASP A 78 2.26 12.52 -9.27
N LEU A 79 2.41 11.45 -10.05
CA LEU A 79 3.31 11.43 -11.20
C LEU A 79 2.65 12.04 -12.44
N GLY A 80 2.96 13.30 -12.73
CA GLY A 80 2.37 13.99 -13.87
C GLY A 80 2.81 15.43 -14.05
N PHE A 81 2.03 16.18 -14.85
CA PHE A 81 2.32 17.56 -15.20
C PHE A 81 1.11 18.46 -14.94
N PHE A 82 1.36 19.70 -14.55
CA PHE A 82 0.35 20.75 -14.61
C PHE A 82 0.23 21.29 -16.04
N THR A 83 -0.98 21.18 -16.59
CA THR A 83 -1.36 21.74 -17.88
C THR A 83 -2.31 22.93 -17.67
N PRO A 84 -2.69 23.69 -18.71
CA PRO A 84 -3.74 24.71 -18.60
C PRO A 84 -5.09 24.17 -18.12
N LYS A 85 -5.32 22.84 -18.12
CA LYS A 85 -6.53 22.19 -17.63
C LYS A 85 -6.41 21.67 -16.18
N GLY A 86 -5.25 21.84 -15.55
CA GLY A 86 -4.93 21.28 -14.23
C GLY A 86 -3.91 20.15 -14.32
N PHE A 87 -3.79 19.37 -13.24
CA PHE A 87 -2.91 18.21 -13.20
C PHE A 87 -3.36 17.14 -14.20
N THR A 88 -2.42 16.55 -14.90
CA THR A 88 -2.63 15.43 -15.83
C THR A 88 -1.59 14.38 -15.50
N HIS A 89 -2.06 13.18 -15.16
CA HIS A 89 -1.19 12.06 -14.83
C HIS A 89 -0.33 11.67 -16.03
N LEU A 90 0.90 11.21 -15.79
CA LEU A 90 1.87 10.88 -16.83
C LEU A 90 1.32 9.86 -17.83
N ALA A 91 0.55 8.88 -17.35
CA ALA A 91 -0.08 7.85 -18.17
C ALA A 91 -1.15 8.39 -19.15
N ASP A 92 -1.71 9.57 -18.90
CA ASP A 92 -2.77 10.18 -19.71
C ASP A 92 -2.21 11.17 -20.75
N LEU A 93 -0.89 11.34 -20.79
CA LEU A 93 -0.23 12.22 -21.74
C LEU A 93 0.15 11.47 -23.02
N ASP A 94 -0.14 12.09 -24.16
CA ASP A 94 0.33 11.65 -25.48
C ASP A 94 1.80 12.05 -25.67
N LEU A 95 2.69 11.33 -24.98
CA LEU A 95 4.14 11.49 -25.06
C LEU A 95 4.77 10.20 -25.57
N ALA A 96 5.65 10.32 -26.56
CA ALA A 96 6.51 9.20 -26.96
C ALA A 96 7.46 8.87 -25.82
N MET A 97 7.27 7.71 -25.18
CA MET A 97 8.07 7.23 -24.07
C MET A 97 8.66 5.86 -24.41
N ASP A 98 9.95 5.67 -24.12
CA ASP A 98 10.65 4.38 -24.30
C ASP A 98 10.46 3.44 -23.09
N PHE A 99 9.49 3.75 -22.23
CA PHE A 99 9.16 3.00 -21.02
C PHE A 99 7.63 2.94 -20.82
N THR A 100 7.17 1.89 -20.14
CA THR A 100 5.75 1.73 -19.81
C THR A 100 5.40 2.57 -18.59
N VAL A 101 4.34 3.37 -18.72
CA VAL A 101 3.71 4.08 -17.60
C VAL A 101 2.37 3.41 -17.31
N HIS A 102 2.17 3.01 -16.07
CA HIS A 102 0.91 2.44 -15.63
C HIS A 102 0.06 3.51 -14.96
N SER A 103 -1.20 3.64 -15.38
CA SER A 103 -2.19 4.45 -14.65
C SER A 103 -2.64 3.77 -13.35
N GLN A 104 -2.49 2.45 -13.27
CA GLN A 104 -2.87 1.63 -12.12
C GLN A 104 -2.06 0.33 -12.13
N LEU A 105 -1.56 -0.05 -10.95
CA LEU A 105 -0.83 -1.29 -10.69
C LEU A 105 -1.75 -2.24 -9.94
N HIS A 106 -1.84 -3.50 -10.38
CA HIS A 106 -2.75 -4.49 -9.78
C HIS A 106 -1.97 -5.59 -9.07
N CYS A 107 -2.43 -6.00 -7.89
CA CYS A 107 -1.92 -7.17 -7.20
C CYS A 107 -2.57 -8.44 -7.80
N PRO A 108 -1.82 -9.34 -8.46
CA PRO A 108 -2.38 -10.52 -9.10
C PRO A 108 -2.72 -11.64 -8.12
N TYR A 109 -2.40 -11.45 -6.83
CA TYR A 109 -2.49 -12.49 -5.81
C TYR A 109 -3.73 -12.38 -4.91
N ILE A 110 -4.56 -11.35 -5.11
CA ILE A 110 -5.83 -11.18 -4.40
C ILE A 110 -6.93 -11.97 -5.12
N ASN A 111 -7.69 -12.75 -4.34
CA ASN A 111 -8.78 -13.60 -4.82
C ASN A 111 -10.02 -13.46 -3.89
N SER A 112 -11.11 -14.15 -4.23
CA SER A 112 -12.38 -14.08 -3.50
C SER A 112 -12.34 -14.58 -2.06
N ASP A 113 -11.33 -15.39 -1.72
CA ASP A 113 -11.24 -16.08 -0.43
C ASP A 113 -10.35 -15.32 0.57
N MET A 114 -9.97 -14.09 0.24
CA MET A 114 -9.13 -13.26 1.10
C MET A 114 -9.84 -12.92 2.42
N PRO A 115 -9.10 -12.86 3.55
CA PRO A 115 -9.72 -12.70 4.87
C PRO A 115 -10.15 -11.25 5.18
N LEU A 116 -9.75 -10.29 4.36
CA LEU A 116 -10.03 -8.86 4.56
C LEU A 116 -10.78 -8.28 3.35
N PRO A 117 -11.59 -7.22 3.55
CA PRO A 117 -12.19 -6.48 2.46
C PRO A 117 -11.13 -5.86 1.53
N ILE A 118 -11.50 -5.61 0.27
CA ILE A 118 -10.59 -5.18 -0.79
C ILE A 118 -10.81 -3.70 -1.13
N ALA A 119 -9.75 -2.89 -1.08
CA ALA A 119 -9.76 -1.48 -1.42
C ALA A 119 -8.85 -1.16 -2.63
N HIS A 120 -9.10 0.00 -3.26
CA HIS A 120 -8.22 0.61 -4.24
C HIS A 120 -7.53 1.84 -3.65
N SER A 121 -6.24 2.02 -3.91
CA SER A 121 -5.40 3.00 -3.21
C SER A 121 -4.64 3.92 -4.16
N ASN A 122 -4.42 5.15 -3.70
CA ASN A 122 -3.44 6.08 -4.26
C ASN A 122 -2.20 6.09 -3.35
N SER A 123 -1.03 6.22 -3.97
CA SER A 123 0.20 6.59 -3.29
C SER A 123 0.67 7.97 -3.74
N LEU A 124 1.06 8.80 -2.77
CA LEU A 124 1.42 10.21 -2.97
C LEU A 124 2.68 10.56 -2.15
N ASN A 125 3.57 11.39 -2.69
CA ASN A 125 4.67 11.98 -1.91
C ASN A 125 4.21 13.17 -1.06
N ALA A 126 3.08 13.76 -1.40
CA ALA A 126 2.41 14.78 -0.60
C ALA A 126 1.02 14.26 -0.21
N ALA A 127 0.82 13.94 1.06
CA ALA A 127 -0.48 13.54 1.58
C ALA A 127 -1.53 14.62 1.31
N MET A 128 -2.77 14.19 1.07
CA MET A 128 -3.92 15.06 0.78
C MET A 128 -3.70 15.98 -0.44
N ALA A 129 -2.92 15.53 -1.42
CA ALA A 129 -2.65 16.28 -2.64
C ALA A 129 -3.98 16.61 -3.36
N PRO A 130 -4.43 17.88 -3.40
CA PRO A 130 -5.78 18.22 -3.86
C PRO A 130 -5.98 18.06 -5.37
N PHE A 131 -4.90 17.83 -6.10
CA PHE A 131 -4.90 17.63 -7.54
C PHE A 131 -4.96 16.15 -7.94
N ALA A 132 -4.75 15.23 -6.99
CA ALA A 132 -4.81 13.80 -7.26
C ALA A 132 -6.27 13.37 -7.49
N SER A 133 -6.51 12.57 -8.52
CA SER A 133 -7.84 12.03 -8.78
C SER A 133 -8.18 10.96 -7.74
N THR A 134 -9.36 11.08 -7.13
CA THR A 134 -9.91 10.11 -6.18
C THR A 134 -10.99 9.22 -6.81
N GLN A 135 -11.23 9.35 -8.12
CA GLN A 135 -12.28 8.59 -8.79
C GLN A 135 -11.97 7.08 -8.80
N GLY A 136 -12.86 6.30 -8.17
CA GLY A 136 -12.71 4.85 -8.05
C GLY A 136 -11.55 4.43 -7.16
N VAL A 137 -11.18 5.28 -6.20
CA VAL A 137 -10.12 5.04 -5.20
C VAL A 137 -10.72 5.24 -3.82
N ASP A 138 -10.35 4.36 -2.89
CA ASP A 138 -10.87 4.33 -1.53
C ASP A 138 -9.96 5.05 -0.54
N ILE A 139 -8.66 4.81 -0.64
CA ILE A 139 -7.68 5.23 0.37
C ILE A 139 -6.43 5.88 -0.26
N GLU A 140 -5.64 6.55 0.57
CA GLU A 140 -4.31 7.05 0.20
C GLU A 140 -3.24 6.66 1.22
N ASN A 141 -2.03 6.42 0.73
CA ASN A 141 -0.82 6.25 1.52
C ASN A 141 0.38 6.86 0.77
N MET A 142 1.62 6.59 1.20
CA MET A 142 2.82 7.18 0.59
C MET A 142 3.82 6.16 0.03
N GLU A 143 3.52 4.85 0.07
CA GLU A 143 4.48 3.78 -0.25
C GLU A 143 3.98 2.78 -1.29
N GLY A 144 2.68 2.47 -1.30
CA GLY A 144 2.09 1.30 -1.94
C GLY A 144 2.42 1.18 -3.43
N ALA A 145 2.33 2.26 -4.21
CA ALA A 145 2.62 2.23 -5.64
C ALA A 145 4.08 1.85 -5.93
N ALA A 146 5.04 2.36 -5.14
CA ALA A 146 6.44 1.97 -5.27
C ALA A 146 6.66 0.51 -4.89
N PHE A 147 5.97 0.04 -3.84
CA PHE A 147 6.01 -1.35 -3.42
C PHE A 147 5.46 -2.29 -4.50
N PHE A 148 4.30 -1.97 -5.08
CA PHE A 148 3.68 -2.71 -6.18
C PHE A 148 4.61 -2.73 -7.40
N GLN A 149 5.14 -1.57 -7.79
CA GLN A 149 6.01 -1.44 -8.96
C GLN A 149 7.21 -2.37 -8.86
N VAL A 150 7.91 -2.36 -7.72
CA VAL A 150 9.09 -3.21 -7.51
C VAL A 150 8.70 -4.69 -7.44
N CYS A 151 7.66 -5.04 -6.67
CA CYS A 151 7.26 -6.45 -6.55
C CYS A 151 6.81 -7.05 -7.89
N LEU A 152 6.08 -6.28 -8.71
CA LEU A 152 5.67 -6.69 -10.05
C LEU A 152 6.87 -6.86 -10.99
N ALA A 153 7.81 -5.90 -10.98
CA ALA A 153 9.02 -5.96 -11.80
C ALA A 153 9.91 -7.17 -11.46
N GLU A 154 10.05 -7.47 -10.17
CA GLU A 154 10.88 -8.58 -9.66
C GLU A 154 10.12 -9.91 -9.56
N GLN A 155 8.85 -9.96 -9.98
CA GLN A 155 7.99 -11.15 -9.87
C GLN A 155 7.89 -11.71 -8.43
N GLN A 156 8.03 -10.83 -7.43
CA GLN A 156 7.85 -11.17 -6.02
C GLN A 156 6.37 -11.35 -5.73
N ARG A 157 6.00 -12.38 -4.97
CA ARG A 157 4.63 -12.49 -4.45
C ARG A 157 4.43 -11.51 -3.31
N PHE A 158 3.35 -10.73 -3.37
CA PHE A 158 3.10 -9.67 -2.41
C PHE A 158 1.63 -9.45 -2.06
N LEU A 159 1.41 -8.83 -0.92
CA LEU A 159 0.13 -8.25 -0.50
C LEU A 159 0.41 -6.90 0.17
N GLU A 160 -0.59 -6.01 0.19
CA GLU A 160 -0.55 -4.77 0.97
C GLU A 160 -1.78 -4.71 1.88
N VAL A 161 -1.54 -4.46 3.16
CA VAL A 161 -2.55 -4.33 4.20
C VAL A 161 -2.51 -2.90 4.73
N ARG A 162 -3.65 -2.21 4.69
CA ARG A 162 -3.78 -0.87 5.24
C ARG A 162 -4.89 -0.81 6.27
N SER A 163 -4.61 -0.14 7.39
CA SER A 163 -5.63 0.23 8.38
C SER A 163 -5.92 1.72 8.30
N ILE A 164 -7.19 2.09 8.39
CA ILE A 164 -7.60 3.47 8.14
C ILE A 164 -7.42 4.31 9.41
N SER A 165 -6.55 5.31 9.35
CA SER A 165 -6.20 6.18 10.48
C SER A 165 -6.97 7.50 10.52
N ASN A 166 -7.39 8.01 9.37
CA ASN A 166 -7.99 9.33 9.25
C ASN A 166 -8.82 9.47 7.97
N GLN A 167 -9.64 10.51 7.91
CA GLN A 167 -10.20 10.98 6.64
C GLN A 167 -9.18 11.84 5.91
N VAL A 168 -9.15 11.75 4.58
CA VAL A 168 -8.34 12.62 3.73
C VAL A 168 -9.01 13.98 3.64
N LYS A 169 -8.52 14.93 4.43
CA LYS A 169 -9.07 16.28 4.50
C LYS A 169 -8.00 17.28 4.93
N ILE A 170 -7.70 18.25 4.06
CA ILE A 170 -6.71 19.29 4.33
C ILE A 170 -7.09 20.08 5.59
N GLY A 171 -6.12 20.22 6.51
CA GLY A 171 -6.30 20.91 7.78
C GLY A 171 -6.93 20.04 8.88
N ASP A 172 -7.09 18.74 8.63
CA ASP A 172 -7.54 17.76 9.61
C ASP A 172 -6.35 16.87 10.03
N ASP A 173 -5.85 17.10 11.24
CA ASP A 173 -4.70 16.41 11.83
C ASP A 173 -5.09 15.42 12.95
N GLU A 174 -6.40 15.19 13.15
CA GLU A 174 -6.91 14.22 14.11
C GLU A 174 -6.85 12.80 13.53
N TRP A 175 -5.67 12.18 13.62
CA TRP A 175 -5.45 10.82 13.16
C TRP A 175 -5.48 9.84 14.34
N ASP A 176 -6.28 8.78 14.22
CA ASP A 176 -6.29 7.69 15.21
C ASP A 176 -5.12 6.74 14.97
N PHE A 177 -3.91 7.18 15.30
CA PHE A 177 -2.70 6.37 15.15
C PHE A 177 -2.73 5.09 15.98
N GLU A 178 -3.05 5.18 17.28
CA GLU A 178 -2.98 4.01 18.14
C GLU A 178 -4.05 2.97 17.75
N GLY A 179 -5.30 3.41 17.56
CA GLY A 179 -6.39 2.52 17.17
C GLY A 179 -6.14 1.87 15.82
N SER A 180 -5.74 2.65 14.80
CA SER A 180 -5.45 2.10 13.47
C SER A 180 -4.27 1.12 13.47
N ILE A 181 -3.20 1.35 14.25
CA ILE A 181 -2.06 0.41 14.30
C ILE A 181 -2.44 -0.89 15.04
N ARG A 182 -3.32 -0.83 16.04
CA ARG A 182 -3.87 -2.04 16.67
C ARG A 182 -4.74 -2.84 15.70
N GLN A 183 -5.57 -2.15 14.93
CA GLN A 183 -6.41 -2.78 13.89
C GLN A 183 -5.55 -3.37 12.77
N LEU A 184 -4.51 -2.66 12.32
CA LEU A 184 -3.51 -3.15 11.37
C LEU A 184 -2.88 -4.45 11.87
N THR A 185 -2.46 -4.49 13.13
CA THR A 185 -1.87 -5.68 13.75
C THR A 185 -2.83 -6.87 13.71
N ALA A 186 -4.10 -6.65 14.07
CA ALA A 186 -5.12 -7.70 14.06
C ALA A 186 -5.41 -8.21 12.63
N GLY A 187 -5.57 -7.32 11.65
CA GLY A 187 -5.80 -7.69 10.26
C GLY A 187 -4.59 -8.39 9.63
N LEU A 188 -3.37 -7.94 9.95
CA LEU A 188 -2.15 -8.56 9.47
C LEU A 188 -1.99 -10.00 9.99
N HIS A 189 -2.36 -10.28 11.24
CA HIS A 189 -2.42 -11.65 11.75
C HIS A 189 -3.38 -12.52 10.95
N GLN A 190 -4.58 -12.03 10.62
CA GLN A 190 -5.55 -12.78 9.80
C GLN A 190 -4.98 -13.12 8.41
N VAL A 191 -4.28 -12.19 7.77
CA VAL A 191 -3.65 -12.41 6.47
C VAL A 191 -2.52 -13.45 6.57
N ILE A 192 -1.66 -13.33 7.58
CA ILE A 192 -0.55 -14.28 7.79
C ILE A 192 -1.08 -15.68 8.07
N ASP A 193 -2.07 -15.82 8.96
CA ASP A 193 -2.69 -17.11 9.29
C ASP A 193 -3.36 -17.73 8.06
N TYR A 194 -4.05 -16.92 7.25
CA TYR A 194 -4.60 -17.37 5.96
C TYR A 194 -3.50 -17.92 5.05
N LEU A 195 -2.40 -17.19 4.84
CA LEU A 195 -1.31 -17.63 3.97
C LEU A 195 -0.70 -18.95 4.48
N LEU A 196 -0.35 -19.03 5.77
CA LEU A 196 0.24 -20.22 6.36
C LEU A 196 -0.70 -21.44 6.22
N SER A 197 -2.01 -21.26 6.39
CA SER A 197 -2.99 -22.36 6.21
C SER A 197 -3.08 -22.91 4.78
N LYS A 198 -2.64 -22.14 3.77
CA LYS A 198 -2.64 -22.54 2.36
C LYS A 198 -1.36 -23.29 1.94
N GLU A 199 -0.31 -23.27 2.76
CA GLU A 199 0.89 -24.08 2.52
C GLU A 199 0.73 -25.51 3.03
N GLU A 200 -0.11 -25.72 4.04
CA GLU A 200 -0.37 -27.04 4.62
C GLU A 200 -1.32 -27.91 3.75
N GLN A 201 -1.89 -27.35 2.68
CA GLN A 201 -2.81 -28.00 1.74
C GLN A 201 -2.11 -28.33 0.41
#